data_AF-B8IJ73-F1
#
_entry.id   AF-B8IJ73-F1
#
_cell.length_a   1.000
_cell.length_b   1.000
_cell.length_c   1.000
_cell.angle_alpha   90.00
_cell.angle_beta   90.00
_cell.angle_gamma   90.00
#
_symmetry.space_group_name_H-M   'P 1'
#
loop_
_entity.id
_entity.type
_entity.pdbx_description
1 polymer ?
#
loop_
_entity_poly.entity_id
_entity_poly.type
_entity_poly.pdbx_seq_one_letter_code
_entity_poly.pdbx_strand_id
1 'polypeptide(L)'
;MDASETPDITSAVYGLPPPDLAAVPEGARQLSPMLPGAAALEDLPPGALSEIVLLAPPGTAERRAVLALALRALRAGGRITALAPKDRGGARLGRELAGFGCTVEETAKRHHRTCRAARPAVPAGLDAAIAEGAPRFVPELGLWSQPGVFSWNRIDPGTVLLLDHLPPLSGRGADLGCGLGVIARAVLASPAVTALALVDIDRRAVAAARRNVEDPRASFAWADARRPDAVPGRLDFVVTNPPFHHEGSEDQGLGQAFIRRAAEVLRPGGIFWLTANAHLPYEAVLAGAFRQVTPRAAANGYKLYEARR
;
A
#
# COMPACT_ATOMS: atom_id res chain seq x y z
N MET A 1 -16.97 49.21 -3.23
CA MET A 1 -15.99 48.88 -2.18
C MET A 1 -16.02 47.38 -2.05
N ASP A 2 -14.91 46.81 -2.46
CA ASP A 2 -14.60 45.39 -2.52
C ASP A 2 -14.41 44.85 -1.09
N ALA A 3 -15.03 43.70 -0.83
CA ALA A 3 -14.66 42.78 0.24
C ALA A 3 -15.13 41.39 -0.20
N SER A 4 -14.44 40.90 -1.22
CA SER A 4 -14.29 39.51 -1.61
C SER A 4 -14.73 38.47 -0.58
N GLU A 5 -15.71 37.65 -0.96
CA GLU A 5 -15.95 36.35 -0.34
C GLU A 5 -14.64 35.56 -0.31
N THR A 6 -14.08 35.35 0.88
CA THR A 6 -13.15 34.24 1.11
C THR A 6 -13.65 33.47 2.31
N PRO A 7 -14.33 32.35 2.04
CA PRO A 7 -13.86 31.11 2.64
C PRO A 7 -14.15 29.91 1.75
N ASP A 8 -13.11 29.25 1.23
CA ASP A 8 -13.21 27.82 0.94
C ASP A 8 -11.78 27.27 0.92
N ILE A 9 -11.29 26.88 2.09
CA ILE A 9 -9.99 26.22 2.19
C ILE A 9 -10.16 24.78 1.73
N THR A 10 -10.08 24.62 0.42
CA THR A 10 -9.92 23.39 -0.35
C THR A 10 -8.51 22.81 -0.16
N SER A 11 -8.16 22.44 1.08
CA SER A 11 -6.87 21.87 1.41
C SER A 11 -6.92 20.35 1.44
N ALA A 12 -5.79 19.71 1.13
CA ALA A 12 -5.65 18.27 1.24
C ALA A 12 -4.33 17.89 1.91
N VAL A 13 -4.34 16.70 2.51
CA VAL A 13 -3.14 16.02 2.98
C VAL A 13 -3.03 14.68 2.29
N TYR A 14 -1.83 14.37 1.79
CA TYR A 14 -1.54 13.05 1.24
C TYR A 14 -0.58 12.26 2.14
N GLY A 15 -1.02 11.07 2.55
CA GLY A 15 -0.31 10.24 3.52
C GLY A 15 -0.36 10.81 4.93
N LEU A 16 0.71 10.56 5.71
CA LEU A 16 0.85 11.01 7.10
C LEU A 16 2.15 11.82 7.28
N PRO A 17 2.22 13.08 6.78
CA PRO A 17 3.37 13.94 7.02
C PRO A 17 3.70 14.08 8.52
N PRO A 18 4.98 14.00 8.93
CA PRO A 18 5.33 14.25 10.32
C PRO A 18 4.98 15.69 10.73
N PRO A 19 4.20 15.89 11.82
CA PRO A 19 3.63 17.20 12.18
C PRO A 19 4.69 18.25 12.54
N ASP A 20 5.88 17.83 12.94
CA ASP A 20 7.03 18.69 13.26
C ASP A 20 7.83 19.15 12.01
N LEU A 21 7.52 18.59 10.84
CA LEU A 21 8.16 18.87 9.55
C LEU A 21 7.25 19.66 8.61
N ALA A 22 5.95 19.43 8.64
CA ALA A 22 4.97 20.17 7.86
C ALA A 22 3.65 20.34 8.62
N ALA A 23 3.18 21.59 8.69
CA ALA A 23 1.85 21.88 9.23
C ALA A 23 0.79 21.49 8.20
N VAL A 24 -0.12 20.60 8.59
CA VAL A 24 -1.29 20.24 7.80
C VAL A 24 -2.42 21.20 8.17
N PRO A 25 -3.08 21.86 7.18
CA PRO A 25 -4.22 22.72 7.46
C PRO A 25 -5.34 21.98 8.19
N GLU A 26 -6.00 22.65 9.12
CA GLU A 26 -7.19 22.10 9.79
C GLU A 26 -8.28 21.80 8.75
N GLY A 27 -8.97 20.66 8.91
CA GLY A 27 -10.01 20.22 7.97
C GLY A 27 -9.49 19.70 6.63
N ALA A 28 -8.17 19.59 6.42
CA ALA A 28 -7.61 19.09 5.16
C ALA A 28 -8.14 17.69 4.81
N ARG A 29 -8.61 17.53 3.58
CA ARG A 29 -9.11 16.24 3.08
C ARG A 29 -7.98 15.23 3.03
N GLN A 30 -8.15 14.08 3.69
CA GLN A 30 -7.17 12.99 3.66
C GLN A 30 -7.23 12.23 2.32
N LEU A 31 -6.08 12.12 1.67
CA LEU A 31 -5.85 11.44 0.40
C LEU A 31 -4.74 10.41 0.57
N SER A 32 -5.05 9.12 0.57
CA SER A 32 -4.00 8.11 0.54
C SER A 32 -4.59 6.77 0.15
N PRO A 33 -3.97 6.04 -0.78
CA PRO A 33 -4.37 4.65 -1.02
C PRO A 33 -4.06 3.76 0.19
N MET A 34 -3.18 4.18 1.10
CA MET A 34 -2.74 3.41 2.28
C MET A 34 -3.59 3.68 3.54
N LEU A 35 -4.62 4.51 3.46
CA LEU A 35 -5.48 4.86 4.61
C LEU A 35 -6.94 4.54 4.29
N PRO A 36 -7.47 3.40 4.76
CA PRO A 36 -8.86 3.02 4.56
C PRO A 36 -9.83 4.16 4.92
N GLY A 37 -10.74 4.47 3.99
CA GLY A 37 -11.70 5.57 4.10
C GLY A 37 -11.23 6.91 3.54
N ALA A 38 -9.94 7.06 3.19
CA ALA A 38 -9.44 8.25 2.51
C ALA A 38 -9.96 8.37 1.08
N ALA A 39 -10.00 9.59 0.55
CA ALA A 39 -10.36 9.80 -0.85
C ALA A 39 -9.19 9.46 -1.81
N ALA A 40 -9.52 9.30 -3.09
CA ALA A 40 -8.54 9.12 -4.15
C ALA A 40 -8.07 10.46 -4.69
N LEU A 41 -6.75 10.64 -4.78
CA LEU A 41 -6.16 11.87 -5.34
C LEU A 41 -6.42 11.94 -6.85
N GLU A 42 -6.42 10.80 -7.52
CA GLU A 42 -6.69 10.63 -8.94
C GLU A 42 -8.13 10.98 -9.34
N ASP A 43 -9.08 10.94 -8.40
CA ASP A 43 -10.49 11.26 -8.61
C ASP A 43 -10.79 12.76 -8.37
N LEU A 44 -9.84 13.54 -7.86
CA LEU A 44 -10.04 14.97 -7.67
C LEU A 44 -10.10 15.71 -9.01
N PRO A 45 -11.09 16.60 -9.21
CA PRO A 45 -11.13 17.46 -10.39
C PRO A 45 -9.89 18.36 -10.49
N PRO A 46 -9.45 18.70 -11.72
CA PRO A 46 -8.40 19.71 -11.89
C PRO A 46 -8.79 21.05 -11.24
N GLY A 47 -7.85 21.67 -10.53
CA GLY A 47 -8.09 22.96 -9.87
C GLY A 47 -8.94 22.92 -8.60
N ALA A 48 -9.34 21.74 -8.11
CA ALA A 48 -10.17 21.58 -6.91
C ALA A 48 -9.50 21.99 -5.59
N LEU A 49 -8.18 22.14 -5.54
CA LEU A 49 -7.41 22.43 -4.34
C LEU A 49 -6.70 23.79 -4.41
N SER A 50 -6.52 24.41 -3.25
CA SER A 50 -5.74 25.65 -3.08
C SER A 50 -4.42 25.39 -2.36
N GLU A 51 -4.35 24.29 -1.60
CA GLU A 51 -3.17 23.85 -0.88
C GLU A 51 -3.15 22.32 -0.71
N ILE A 52 -1.97 21.71 -0.83
CA ILE A 52 -1.76 20.30 -0.53
C ILE A 52 -0.43 20.09 0.20
N VAL A 53 -0.47 19.31 1.27
CA VAL A 53 0.71 18.83 1.99
C VAL A 53 0.83 17.34 1.76
N LEU A 54 1.95 16.84 1.23
CA LEU A 54 2.09 15.43 0.90
C LEU A 54 3.39 14.83 1.40
N LEU A 55 3.28 13.69 2.09
CA LEU A 55 4.39 12.77 2.30
C LEU A 55 4.55 11.96 1.01
N ALA A 56 5.57 12.30 0.24
CA ALA A 56 5.77 11.73 -1.08
C ALA A 56 6.22 10.27 -0.98
N PRO A 57 5.67 9.37 -1.81
CA PRO A 57 6.02 7.96 -1.73
C PRO A 57 7.46 7.69 -2.24
N PRO A 58 8.07 6.55 -1.84
CA PRO A 58 9.47 6.28 -2.13
C PRO A 58 9.74 5.86 -3.59
N GLY A 59 8.79 5.19 -4.25
CA GLY A 59 8.95 4.72 -5.62
C GLY A 59 9.00 5.88 -6.62
N THR A 60 9.89 5.85 -7.61
CA THR A 60 10.07 6.99 -8.53
C THR A 60 8.85 7.25 -9.40
N ALA A 61 8.34 6.25 -10.13
CA ALA A 61 7.14 6.41 -10.96
C ALA A 61 5.91 6.80 -10.12
N GLU A 62 5.73 6.15 -8.97
CA GLU A 62 4.66 6.45 -8.01
C GLU A 62 4.76 7.90 -7.50
N ARG A 63 5.94 8.34 -7.05
CA ARG A 63 6.18 9.70 -6.55
C ARG A 63 5.89 10.75 -7.61
N ARG A 64 6.42 10.56 -8.81
CA ARG A 64 6.19 11.47 -9.93
C ARG A 64 4.70 11.57 -10.27
N ALA A 65 3.99 10.45 -10.30
CA ALA A 65 2.55 10.44 -10.52
C ALA A 65 1.78 11.16 -9.41
N VAL A 66 2.10 10.92 -8.13
CA VAL A 66 1.47 11.61 -6.99
C VAL A 66 1.72 13.12 -7.03
N LEU A 67 2.96 13.55 -7.30
CA LEU A 67 3.28 14.97 -7.48
C LEU A 67 2.51 15.58 -8.65
N ALA A 68 2.40 14.87 -9.77
CA ALA A 68 1.68 15.34 -10.94
C ALA A 68 0.17 15.44 -10.71
N LEU A 69 -0.43 14.44 -10.04
CA LEU A 69 -1.84 14.47 -9.65
C LEU A 69 -2.12 15.60 -8.66
N ALA A 70 -1.23 15.84 -7.69
CA ALA A 70 -1.32 16.95 -6.76
C ALA A 70 -1.30 18.31 -7.49
N LEU A 71 -0.37 18.50 -8.42
CA LEU A 71 -0.30 19.71 -9.25
C LEU A 71 -1.52 19.86 -10.18
N ARG A 72 -2.08 18.76 -10.69
CA ARG A 72 -3.34 18.78 -11.47
C ARG A 72 -4.51 19.23 -10.60
N ALA A 73 -4.62 18.70 -9.39
CA ALA A 73 -5.68 19.03 -8.45
C ALA A 73 -5.59 20.46 -7.91
N LEU A 74 -4.39 21.07 -7.85
CA LEU A 74 -4.23 22.46 -7.45
C LEU A 74 -4.74 23.43 -8.53
N ARG A 75 -5.36 24.54 -8.10
CA ARG A 75 -5.59 25.71 -8.96
C ARG A 75 -4.27 26.42 -9.28
N ALA A 76 -4.24 27.24 -10.34
CA ALA A 76 -3.07 28.07 -10.64
C ALA A 76 -2.66 28.92 -9.41
N GLY A 77 -1.38 28.91 -9.06
CA GLY A 77 -0.86 29.55 -7.85
C GLY A 77 -1.14 28.80 -6.53
N GLY A 78 -1.86 27.68 -6.57
CA GLY A 78 -2.09 26.82 -5.40
C GLY A 78 -0.79 26.27 -4.83
N ARG A 79 -0.72 26.09 -3.51
CA ARG A 79 0.52 25.71 -2.81
C ARG A 79 0.68 24.20 -2.69
N ILE A 80 1.89 23.72 -2.91
CA ILE A 80 2.29 22.34 -2.64
C ILE A 80 3.44 22.34 -1.64
N THR A 81 3.29 21.56 -0.56
CA THR A 81 4.37 21.20 0.36
C THR A 81 4.61 19.70 0.26
N ALA A 82 5.66 19.30 -0.45
CA ALA A 82 6.05 17.91 -0.62
C ALA A 82 7.26 17.58 0.26
N LEU A 83 7.19 16.50 1.02
CA LEU A 83 8.28 16.06 1.88
C LEU A 83 8.49 14.56 1.79
N ALA A 84 9.72 14.10 1.97
CA ALA A 84 10.07 12.70 2.09
C ALA A 84 11.43 12.54 2.78
N PRO A 85 11.73 11.36 3.39
CA PRO A 85 13.08 11.05 3.83
C PRO A 85 14.08 11.19 2.68
N LYS A 86 15.27 11.70 2.94
CA LYS A 86 16.28 12.03 1.92
C LYS A 86 16.66 10.82 1.07
N ASP A 87 16.85 9.68 1.72
CA ASP A 87 17.17 8.37 1.14
C ASP A 87 15.94 7.68 0.50
N ARG A 88 14.73 8.15 0.79
CA ARG A 88 13.45 7.62 0.28
C ARG A 88 12.79 8.58 -0.70
N GLY A 89 13.58 9.18 -1.59
CA GLY A 89 13.06 10.05 -2.65
C GLY A 89 13.07 11.54 -2.33
N GLY A 90 13.26 11.93 -1.07
CA GLY A 90 13.36 13.33 -0.66
C GLY A 90 14.41 14.10 -1.45
N ALA A 91 15.59 13.53 -1.69
CA ALA A 91 16.66 14.18 -2.47
C ALA A 91 16.30 14.43 -3.96
N ARG A 92 15.20 13.85 -4.46
CA ARG A 92 14.74 14.01 -5.85
C ARG A 92 13.58 15.00 -5.98
N LEU A 93 12.87 15.31 -4.89
CA LEU A 93 11.64 16.10 -4.90
C LEU A 93 11.78 17.45 -5.61
N GLY A 94 12.83 18.22 -5.29
CA GLY A 94 12.98 19.55 -5.87
C GLY A 94 13.20 19.53 -7.38
N ARG A 95 14.03 18.59 -7.87
CA ARG A 95 14.23 18.39 -9.31
C ARG A 95 12.96 17.89 -10.01
N GLU A 96 12.19 17.01 -9.38
CA GLU A 96 10.92 16.52 -9.94
C GLU A 96 9.88 17.64 -10.05
N LEU A 97 9.70 18.44 -9.00
CA LEU A 97 8.81 19.61 -9.02
C LEU A 97 9.26 20.68 -10.02
N ALA A 98 10.56 20.98 -10.08
CA ALA A 98 11.13 21.88 -11.08
C ALA A 98 10.90 21.37 -12.51
N GLY A 99 10.98 20.06 -12.73
CA GLY A 99 10.66 19.42 -14.01
C GLY A 99 9.19 19.59 -14.44
N PHE A 100 8.27 19.83 -13.50
CA PHE A 100 6.88 20.20 -13.79
C PHE A 100 6.68 21.71 -13.98
N GLY A 101 7.74 22.51 -13.96
CA GLY A 101 7.71 23.96 -14.13
C GLY A 101 7.52 24.75 -12.83
N CYS A 102 7.70 24.12 -11.67
CA CYS A 102 7.58 24.82 -10.38
C CYS A 102 8.87 25.56 -10.03
N THR A 103 8.76 26.76 -9.45
CA THR A 103 9.85 27.36 -8.67
C THR A 103 9.81 26.77 -7.26
N VAL A 104 10.92 26.15 -6.82
CA VAL A 104 10.94 25.34 -5.60
C VAL A 104 11.84 25.96 -4.53
N GLU A 105 11.29 26.08 -3.33
CA GLU A 105 12.04 26.35 -2.10
C GLU A 105 12.29 25.04 -1.35
N GLU A 106 13.54 24.78 -0.97
CA GLU A 106 13.94 23.54 -0.32
C GLU A 106 14.48 23.76 1.09
N THR A 107 14.04 22.94 2.03
CA THR A 107 14.62 22.86 3.38
C THR A 107 14.91 21.41 3.76
N ALA A 108 15.85 21.19 4.67
CA ALA A 108 16.20 19.86 5.16
C ALA A 108 16.21 19.85 6.69
N LYS A 109 15.48 18.90 7.29
CA LYS A 109 15.36 18.74 8.74
C LYS A 109 15.10 17.26 9.06
N ARG A 110 15.70 16.73 10.14
CA ARG A 110 15.50 15.34 10.63
C ARG A 110 15.54 14.28 9.51
N HIS A 111 16.60 14.31 8.71
CA HIS A 111 16.79 13.41 7.54
C HIS A 111 15.71 13.48 6.45
N HIS A 112 14.82 14.46 6.49
CA HIS A 112 13.84 14.71 5.43
C HIS A 112 14.28 15.89 4.55
N ARG A 113 13.78 15.87 3.32
CA ARG A 113 13.76 17.02 2.42
C ARG A 113 12.31 17.49 2.32
N THR A 114 12.09 18.78 2.51
CA THR A 114 10.80 19.44 2.28
C THR A 114 10.96 20.44 1.15
N CYS A 115 10.09 20.34 0.15
CA CYS A 115 10.03 21.22 -1.01
C CYS A 115 8.69 21.95 -1.00
N ARG A 116 8.73 23.27 -1.10
CA ARG A 116 7.56 24.14 -1.20
C ARG A 116 7.54 24.79 -2.56
N ALA A 117 6.38 24.83 -3.19
CA ALA A 117 6.21 25.51 -4.46
C ALA A 117 4.77 25.98 -4.64
N ALA A 118 4.57 26.89 -5.60
CA ALA A 118 3.26 27.19 -6.15
C ALA A 118 3.08 26.47 -7.48
N ARG A 119 1.88 25.99 -7.77
CA ARG A 119 1.55 25.40 -9.07
C ARG A 119 1.66 26.50 -10.15
N PRO A 120 2.46 26.29 -11.22
CA PRO A 120 2.54 27.25 -12.31
C PRO A 120 1.20 27.37 -13.05
N ALA A 121 1.02 28.45 -13.82
CA ALA A 121 -0.16 28.62 -14.67
C ALA A 121 -0.30 27.44 -15.66
N VAL A 122 0.82 27.06 -16.28
CA VAL A 122 0.93 25.95 -17.24
C VAL A 122 2.01 24.97 -16.77
N PRO A 123 1.65 23.92 -16.03
CA PRO A 123 2.61 22.88 -15.63
C PRO A 123 2.99 22.01 -16.82
N ALA A 124 4.25 21.57 -16.89
CA ALA A 124 4.75 20.70 -17.95
C ALA A 124 4.65 19.23 -17.56
N GLY A 125 4.36 18.33 -18.50
CA GLY A 125 4.58 16.88 -18.35
C GLY A 125 3.72 16.16 -17.30
N LEU A 126 2.63 16.75 -16.80
CA LEU A 126 1.77 16.13 -15.79
C LEU A 126 1.16 14.82 -16.30
N ASP A 127 0.54 14.83 -17.49
CA ASP A 127 -0.16 13.66 -18.03
C ASP A 127 0.78 12.46 -18.27
N ALA A 128 2.01 12.73 -18.73
CA ALA A 128 3.01 11.69 -18.92
C ALA A 128 3.41 11.04 -17.58
N ALA A 129 3.62 11.82 -16.52
CA ALA A 129 3.94 11.30 -15.20
C ALA A 129 2.76 10.55 -14.58
N ILE A 130 1.53 11.02 -14.78
CA ILE A 130 0.30 10.34 -14.34
C ILE A 130 0.18 8.98 -15.05
N ALA A 131 0.36 8.94 -16.37
CA ALA A 131 0.31 7.70 -17.15
C ALA A 131 1.40 6.70 -16.73
N GLU A 132 2.61 7.18 -16.42
CA GLU A 132 3.72 6.33 -15.95
C GLU A 132 3.36 5.58 -14.66
N GLY A 133 2.66 6.24 -13.73
CA GLY A 133 2.20 5.66 -12.46
C GLY A 133 0.80 5.07 -12.46
N ALA A 134 0.12 5.01 -13.61
CA ALA A 134 -1.25 4.51 -13.72
C ALA A 134 -1.33 2.97 -13.64
N PRO A 135 -2.48 2.41 -13.24
CA PRO A 135 -2.75 0.98 -13.36
C PRO A 135 -2.65 0.49 -14.81
N ARG A 136 -1.99 -0.65 -15.02
CA ARG A 136 -1.81 -1.27 -16.34
C ARG A 136 -1.78 -2.79 -16.24
N PHE A 137 -2.12 -3.46 -17.33
CA PHE A 137 -1.81 -4.88 -17.49
C PHE A 137 -0.30 -5.04 -17.73
N VAL A 138 0.34 -5.96 -17.02
CA VAL A 138 1.76 -6.30 -17.16
C VAL A 138 1.85 -7.69 -17.79
N PRO A 139 2.11 -7.79 -19.12
CA PRO A 139 2.09 -9.06 -19.84
C PRO A 139 3.01 -10.12 -19.25
N GLU A 140 4.17 -9.73 -18.74
CA GLU A 140 5.18 -10.62 -18.15
C GLU A 140 4.66 -11.30 -16.87
N LEU A 141 3.70 -10.69 -16.19
CA LEU A 141 3.04 -11.26 -15.01
C LEU A 141 1.69 -11.90 -15.34
N GLY A 142 1.08 -11.53 -16.47
CA GLY A 142 -0.32 -11.86 -16.76
C GLY A 142 -1.29 -11.26 -15.73
N LEU A 143 -0.97 -10.07 -15.20
CA LEU A 143 -1.71 -9.42 -14.11
C LEU A 143 -1.86 -7.91 -14.37
N TRP A 144 -3.01 -7.35 -13.98
CA TRP A 144 -3.15 -5.93 -13.69
C TRP A 144 -2.31 -5.55 -12.48
N SER A 145 -1.61 -4.43 -12.58
CA SER A 145 -0.70 -3.93 -11.56
C SER A 145 -0.53 -2.41 -11.67
N GLN A 146 0.16 -1.80 -10.72
CA GLN A 146 0.43 -0.36 -10.70
C GLN A 146 1.73 -0.06 -9.93
N PRO A 147 2.59 0.86 -10.42
CA PRO A 147 3.74 1.34 -9.65
C PRO A 147 3.35 1.83 -8.25
N GLY A 148 4.09 1.37 -7.24
CA GLY A 148 3.82 1.66 -5.84
C GLY A 148 3.17 0.50 -5.08
N VAL A 149 2.48 -0.41 -5.79
CA VAL A 149 2.00 -1.67 -5.19
C VAL A 149 3.18 -2.61 -4.94
N PHE A 150 3.10 -3.43 -3.87
CA PHE A 150 4.11 -4.42 -3.55
C PHE A 150 4.37 -5.36 -4.74
N SER A 151 5.65 -5.50 -5.10
CA SER A 151 6.11 -6.32 -6.23
C SER A 151 5.34 -6.05 -7.54
N TRP A 152 5.03 -4.78 -7.83
CA TRP A 152 4.19 -4.41 -8.96
C TRP A 152 4.69 -4.87 -10.36
N ASN A 153 5.99 -5.17 -10.52
CA ASN A 153 6.59 -5.54 -11.81
C ASN A 153 7.30 -6.91 -11.82
N ARG A 154 7.12 -7.73 -10.80
CA ARG A 154 7.71 -9.08 -10.68
C ARG A 154 6.94 -9.91 -9.66
N ILE A 155 7.06 -11.23 -9.67
CA ILE A 155 6.58 -12.04 -8.55
C ILE A 155 7.63 -12.04 -7.44
N ASP A 156 7.19 -11.84 -6.20
CA ASP A 156 8.06 -11.86 -5.02
C ASP A 156 8.61 -13.29 -4.77
N PRO A 157 9.92 -13.47 -4.51
CA PRO A 157 10.48 -14.80 -4.25
C PRO A 157 9.87 -15.50 -3.03
N GLY A 158 9.42 -14.75 -2.02
CA GLY A 158 8.70 -15.30 -0.88
C GLY A 158 7.29 -15.78 -1.24
N THR A 159 6.62 -15.09 -2.16
CA THR A 159 5.37 -15.59 -2.78
C THR A 159 5.62 -16.86 -3.59
N VAL A 160 6.69 -16.91 -4.41
CA VAL A 160 7.06 -18.13 -5.15
C VAL A 160 7.28 -19.30 -4.20
N LEU A 161 8.08 -19.10 -3.14
CA LEU A 161 8.35 -20.13 -2.13
C LEU A 161 7.06 -20.66 -1.50
N LEU A 162 6.11 -19.78 -1.19
CA LEU A 162 4.80 -20.17 -0.66
C LEU A 162 4.05 -21.04 -1.66
N LEU A 163 3.93 -20.58 -2.91
CA LEU A 163 3.17 -21.28 -3.95
C LEU A 163 3.73 -22.67 -4.26
N ASP A 164 5.05 -22.83 -4.27
CA ASP A 164 5.72 -24.11 -4.54
C ASP A 164 5.41 -25.19 -3.49
N HIS A 165 4.98 -24.79 -2.28
CA HIS A 165 4.79 -25.69 -1.15
C HIS A 165 3.35 -25.70 -0.61
N LEU A 166 2.50 -24.78 -1.07
CA LEU A 166 1.13 -24.64 -0.57
C LEU A 166 0.29 -25.83 -1.04
N PRO A 167 -0.23 -26.67 -0.12
CA PRO A 167 -1.11 -27.75 -0.52
C PRO A 167 -2.47 -27.20 -0.97
N PRO A 168 -3.28 -27.99 -1.70
CA PRO A 168 -4.67 -27.65 -1.95
C PRO A 168 -5.40 -27.38 -0.61
N LEU A 169 -5.98 -26.18 -0.49
CA LEU A 169 -6.71 -25.77 0.70
C LEU A 169 -8.20 -26.09 0.55
N SER A 170 -8.95 -26.05 1.66
CA SER A 170 -10.40 -26.31 1.67
C SER A 170 -11.12 -25.44 2.69
N GLY A 171 -12.41 -25.19 2.46
CA GLY A 171 -13.24 -24.35 3.31
C GLY A 171 -13.08 -22.86 3.06
N ARG A 172 -13.35 -22.05 4.08
CA ARG A 172 -13.29 -20.59 4.06
C ARG A 172 -11.93 -20.10 4.52
N GLY A 173 -11.32 -19.17 3.81
CA GLY A 173 -10.05 -18.61 4.25
C GLY A 173 -9.86 -17.13 3.96
N ALA A 174 -8.68 -16.63 4.29
CA ALA A 174 -8.26 -15.26 4.01
C ALA A 174 -6.81 -15.18 3.51
N ASP A 175 -6.56 -14.22 2.62
CA ASP A 175 -5.26 -13.77 2.15
C ASP A 175 -4.98 -12.38 2.74
N LEU A 176 -4.07 -12.31 3.73
CA LEU A 176 -3.74 -11.07 4.43
C LEU A 176 -2.56 -10.37 3.75
N GLY A 177 -2.76 -9.13 3.31
CA GLY A 177 -1.82 -8.43 2.43
C GLY A 177 -1.85 -9.01 1.03
N CYS A 178 -3.05 -9.14 0.45
CA CYS A 178 -3.26 -9.92 -0.78
C CYS A 178 -2.52 -9.39 -2.01
N GLY A 179 -2.07 -8.13 -1.99
CA GLY A 179 -1.32 -7.51 -3.08
C GLY A 179 -2.09 -7.59 -4.40
N LEU A 180 -1.44 -8.11 -5.45
CA LEU A 180 -2.04 -8.30 -6.77
C LEU A 180 -2.99 -9.52 -6.86
N GLY A 181 -3.21 -10.26 -5.77
CA GLY A 181 -4.05 -11.47 -5.73
C GLY A 181 -3.35 -12.75 -6.20
N VAL A 182 -2.02 -12.77 -6.25
CA VAL A 182 -1.22 -13.91 -6.75
C VAL A 182 -1.46 -15.18 -5.94
N ILE A 183 -1.39 -15.07 -4.60
CA ILE A 183 -1.63 -16.20 -3.70
C ILE A 183 -3.09 -16.65 -3.81
N ALA A 184 -4.02 -15.71 -3.83
CA ALA A 184 -5.45 -15.99 -4.00
C ALA A 184 -5.78 -16.81 -5.25
N ARG A 185 -5.16 -16.53 -6.41
CA ARG A 185 -5.37 -17.33 -7.64
C ARG A 185 -5.00 -18.80 -7.44
N ALA A 186 -3.89 -19.07 -6.75
CA ALA A 186 -3.45 -20.44 -6.48
C ALA A 186 -4.34 -21.13 -5.45
N VAL A 187 -4.74 -20.43 -4.38
CA VAL A 187 -5.68 -20.94 -3.37
C VAL A 187 -7.01 -21.33 -4.00
N LEU A 188 -7.56 -20.47 -4.86
CA LEU A 188 -8.84 -20.68 -5.51
C LEU A 188 -8.80 -21.74 -6.62
N ALA A 189 -7.62 -22.19 -7.06
CA ALA A 189 -7.52 -23.35 -7.96
C ALA A 189 -8.09 -24.64 -7.31
N SER A 190 -8.15 -24.70 -5.98
CA SER A 190 -8.83 -25.78 -5.27
C SER A 190 -10.36 -25.58 -5.30
N PRO A 191 -11.15 -26.54 -5.82
CA PRO A 191 -12.61 -26.48 -5.77
C PRO A 191 -13.17 -26.66 -4.35
N ALA A 192 -12.36 -27.16 -3.42
CA ALA A 192 -12.75 -27.35 -2.03
C ALA A 192 -12.74 -26.04 -1.22
N VAL A 193 -12.14 -24.97 -1.74
CA VAL A 193 -12.26 -23.63 -1.16
C VAL A 193 -13.65 -23.10 -1.44
N THR A 194 -14.38 -22.72 -0.38
CA THR A 194 -15.77 -22.25 -0.47
C THR A 194 -15.90 -20.74 -0.40
N ALA A 195 -14.93 -20.04 0.20
CA ALA A 195 -14.83 -18.58 0.19
C ALA A 195 -13.39 -18.14 0.48
N LEU A 196 -12.96 -17.03 -0.12
CA LEU A 196 -11.67 -16.40 0.17
C LEU A 196 -11.83 -14.89 0.37
N ALA A 197 -11.40 -14.39 1.53
CA ALA A 197 -11.33 -12.96 1.81
C ALA A 197 -9.92 -12.43 1.51
N LEU A 198 -9.81 -11.51 0.55
CA LEU A 198 -8.59 -10.81 0.21
C LEU A 198 -8.59 -9.46 0.92
N VAL A 199 -7.61 -9.22 1.79
CA VAL A 199 -7.54 -8.00 2.61
C VAL A 199 -6.21 -7.31 2.36
N ASP A 200 -6.25 -6.03 1.98
CA ASP A 200 -5.04 -5.23 1.82
C ASP A 200 -5.27 -3.78 2.29
N ILE A 201 -4.20 -3.17 2.80
CA ILE A 201 -4.19 -1.78 3.25
C ILE A 201 -4.10 -0.82 2.06
N ASP A 202 -3.53 -1.26 0.93
CA ASP A 202 -3.40 -0.45 -0.27
C ASP A 202 -4.63 -0.61 -1.17
N ARG A 203 -5.41 0.47 -1.31
CA ARG A 203 -6.58 0.55 -2.21
C ARG A 203 -6.24 0.09 -3.64
N ARG A 204 -5.04 0.41 -4.11
CA ARG A 204 -4.58 0.07 -5.48
C ARG A 204 -4.31 -1.42 -5.62
N ALA A 205 -3.75 -2.06 -4.59
CA ALA A 205 -3.58 -3.51 -4.54
C ALA A 205 -4.95 -4.21 -4.60
N VAL A 206 -5.92 -3.76 -3.79
CA VAL A 206 -7.29 -4.27 -3.82
C VAL A 206 -7.94 -4.10 -5.21
N ALA A 207 -7.77 -2.95 -5.84
CA ALA A 207 -8.29 -2.70 -7.18
C ALA A 207 -7.64 -3.61 -8.24
N ALA A 208 -6.33 -3.85 -8.15
CA ALA A 208 -5.62 -4.79 -9.02
C ALA A 208 -6.08 -6.24 -8.78
N ALA A 209 -6.16 -6.68 -7.52
CA ALA A 209 -6.62 -8.01 -7.15
C ALA A 209 -8.04 -8.29 -7.68
N ARG A 210 -8.96 -7.31 -7.62
CA ARG A 210 -10.31 -7.43 -8.19
C ARG A 210 -10.32 -7.70 -9.70
N ARG A 211 -9.32 -7.19 -10.45
CA ARG A 211 -9.17 -7.46 -11.89
C ARG A 211 -8.45 -8.77 -12.17
N ASN A 212 -7.62 -9.24 -11.23
CA ASN A 212 -6.80 -10.43 -11.39
C ASN A 212 -7.46 -11.72 -10.88
N VAL A 213 -8.47 -11.58 -10.02
CA VAL A 213 -9.17 -12.69 -9.37
C VAL A 213 -10.67 -12.56 -9.66
N GLU A 214 -11.10 -13.12 -10.78
CA GLU A 214 -12.50 -13.10 -11.24
C GLU A 214 -13.31 -14.31 -10.72
N ASP A 215 -12.93 -14.85 -9.58
CA ASP A 215 -13.61 -16.00 -8.97
C ASP A 215 -14.76 -15.52 -8.05
N PRO A 216 -15.99 -16.05 -8.20
CA PRO A 216 -17.14 -15.61 -7.39
C PRO A 216 -17.00 -15.94 -5.89
N ARG A 217 -16.07 -16.83 -5.50
CA ARG A 217 -15.76 -17.14 -4.10
C ARG A 217 -14.87 -16.09 -3.44
N ALA A 218 -14.28 -15.18 -4.22
CA ALA A 218 -13.41 -14.12 -3.74
C ALA A 218 -14.22 -12.91 -3.24
N SER A 219 -13.83 -12.37 -2.09
CA SER A 219 -14.30 -11.09 -1.55
C SER A 219 -13.09 -10.21 -1.24
N PHE A 220 -13.24 -8.89 -1.34
CA PHE A 220 -12.11 -7.96 -1.26
C PHE A 220 -12.40 -6.82 -0.30
N ALA A 221 -11.47 -6.57 0.62
CA ALA A 221 -11.56 -5.50 1.60
C ALA A 221 -10.33 -4.57 1.53
N TRP A 222 -10.59 -3.27 1.35
CA TRP A 222 -9.61 -2.23 1.60
C TRP A 222 -9.62 -1.90 3.08
N ALA A 223 -8.75 -2.56 3.84
CA ALA A 223 -8.74 -2.50 5.29
C ALA A 223 -7.36 -2.82 5.86
N ASP A 224 -7.12 -2.32 7.06
CA ASP A 224 -5.98 -2.76 7.86
C ASP A 224 -6.31 -4.11 8.49
N ALA A 225 -5.66 -5.18 8.02
CA ALA A 225 -5.86 -6.54 8.52
C ALA A 225 -5.67 -6.67 10.05
N ARG A 226 -4.94 -5.74 10.68
CA ARG A 226 -4.75 -5.70 12.14
C ARG A 226 -6.01 -5.30 12.91
N ARG A 227 -7.05 -4.78 12.25
CA ARG A 227 -8.29 -4.33 12.90
C ARG A 227 -9.28 -5.49 13.12
N PRO A 228 -9.95 -5.58 14.28
CA PRO A 228 -10.90 -6.65 14.65
C PRO A 228 -11.91 -7.05 13.57
N ASP A 229 -12.43 -6.07 12.84
CA ASP A 229 -13.50 -6.18 11.85
C ASP A 229 -13.02 -6.34 10.40
N ALA A 230 -11.70 -6.25 10.14
CA ALA A 230 -11.15 -6.28 8.79
C ALA A 230 -11.15 -7.69 8.15
N VAL A 231 -11.14 -8.74 8.98
CA VAL A 231 -11.00 -10.14 8.53
C VAL A 231 -12.15 -10.97 9.12
N PRO A 232 -12.88 -11.78 8.33
CA PRO A 232 -13.91 -12.66 8.85
C PRO A 232 -13.35 -13.67 9.86
N GLY A 233 -14.12 -14.00 10.90
CA GLY A 233 -13.77 -15.04 11.86
C GLY A 233 -14.20 -16.45 11.44
N ARG A 234 -13.73 -17.45 12.21
CA ARG A 234 -14.00 -18.89 12.05
C ARG A 234 -13.53 -19.45 10.69
N LEU A 235 -12.34 -19.04 10.26
CA LEU A 235 -11.73 -19.48 9.01
C LEU A 235 -11.12 -20.88 9.15
N ASP A 236 -11.10 -21.65 8.06
CA ASP A 236 -10.40 -22.92 7.94
C ASP A 236 -8.91 -22.74 7.69
N PHE A 237 -8.55 -21.68 6.95
CA PHE A 237 -7.16 -21.34 6.68
C PHE A 237 -6.91 -19.83 6.54
N VAL A 238 -5.67 -19.42 6.77
CA VAL A 238 -5.16 -18.07 6.46
C VAL A 238 -3.82 -18.23 5.74
N VAL A 239 -3.61 -17.46 4.68
CA VAL A 239 -2.34 -17.38 3.93
C VAL A 239 -1.84 -15.94 3.95
N THR A 240 -0.53 -15.74 3.98
CA THR A 240 0.05 -14.40 3.87
C THR A 240 1.53 -14.42 3.46
N ASN A 241 1.91 -13.42 2.68
CA ASN A 241 3.29 -12.97 2.52
C ASN A 241 3.34 -11.49 2.93
N PRO A 242 3.53 -11.18 4.23
CA PRO A 242 3.39 -9.84 4.74
C PRO A 242 4.47 -8.91 4.18
N PRO A 243 4.17 -7.62 3.96
CA PRO A 243 5.17 -6.69 3.47
C PRO A 243 6.24 -6.45 4.55
N PHE A 244 7.49 -6.77 4.25
CA PHE A 244 8.60 -6.63 5.22
C PHE A 244 9.25 -5.25 5.24
N HIS A 245 8.79 -4.30 4.41
CA HIS A 245 9.30 -2.94 4.34
C HIS A 245 8.15 -1.92 4.35
N HIS A 246 7.71 -1.48 5.53
CA HIS A 246 6.86 -0.30 5.66
C HIS A 246 7.74 0.87 6.12
N GLU A 247 7.69 2.02 5.43
CA GLU A 247 8.40 3.26 5.85
C GLU A 247 9.95 3.18 5.95
N GLY A 248 10.59 2.15 5.39
CA GLY A 248 12.04 2.09 5.28
C GLY A 248 12.77 1.44 6.46
N SER A 249 12.03 0.97 7.46
CA SER A 249 12.49 -0.03 8.43
C SER A 249 11.77 -1.36 8.21
N GLU A 250 12.40 -2.46 8.61
CA GLU A 250 11.70 -3.75 8.65
C GLU A 250 10.71 -3.76 9.82
N ASP A 251 9.43 -3.74 9.51
CA ASP A 251 8.37 -3.72 10.53
C ASP A 251 8.09 -5.14 11.04
N GLN A 252 8.92 -5.57 11.98
CA GLN A 252 8.68 -6.79 12.77
C GLN A 252 7.28 -6.77 13.41
N GLY A 253 6.82 -5.61 13.88
CA GLY A 253 5.53 -5.44 14.53
C GLY A 253 4.36 -5.78 13.61
N LEU A 254 4.44 -5.42 12.33
CA LEU A 254 3.43 -5.73 11.33
C LEU A 254 3.28 -7.24 11.11
N GLY A 255 4.39 -7.94 10.86
CA GLY A 255 4.37 -9.40 10.71
C GLY A 255 3.84 -10.12 11.95
N GLN A 256 4.25 -9.68 13.15
CA GLN A 256 3.73 -10.22 14.41
C GLN A 256 2.23 -9.93 14.62
N ALA A 257 1.74 -8.78 14.16
CA ALA A 257 0.31 -8.46 14.20
C ALA A 257 -0.48 -9.37 13.24
N PHE A 258 0.06 -9.69 12.06
CA PHE A 258 -0.57 -10.62 11.12
C PHE A 258 -0.62 -12.05 11.69
N ILE A 259 0.45 -12.51 12.34
CA ILE A 259 0.48 -13.81 13.03
C ILE A 259 -0.62 -13.89 14.10
N ARG A 260 -0.70 -12.88 14.97
CA ARG A 260 -1.73 -12.82 16.03
C ARG A 260 -3.14 -12.77 15.44
N ARG A 261 -3.34 -11.94 14.41
CA ARG A 261 -4.60 -11.85 13.69
C ARG A 261 -5.02 -13.18 13.09
N ALA A 262 -4.12 -13.87 12.41
CA ALA A 262 -4.39 -15.19 11.84
C ALA A 262 -4.86 -16.15 12.94
N ALA A 263 -4.13 -16.24 14.06
CA ALA A 263 -4.53 -17.06 15.20
C ALA A 263 -5.92 -16.68 15.75
N GLU A 264 -6.26 -15.40 15.85
CA GLU A 264 -7.56 -14.93 16.36
C GLU A 264 -8.73 -15.40 15.47
N VAL A 265 -8.61 -15.27 14.15
CA VAL A 265 -9.71 -15.56 13.21
C VAL A 265 -9.90 -17.04 12.90
N LEU A 266 -8.92 -17.89 13.24
CA LEU A 266 -8.75 -19.20 12.62
C LEU A 266 -9.58 -20.44 13.03
N ARG A 267 -10.63 -20.48 13.84
CA ARG A 267 -11.26 -21.76 14.33
C ARG A 267 -10.30 -22.84 14.94
N PRO A 268 -10.77 -23.70 15.85
CA PRO A 268 -9.92 -24.83 16.31
C PRO A 268 -9.53 -25.76 15.16
N GLY A 269 -8.24 -26.04 14.99
CA GLY A 269 -7.71 -26.90 13.92
C GLY A 269 -7.52 -26.21 12.56
N GLY A 270 -7.80 -24.91 12.44
CA GLY A 270 -7.48 -24.15 11.24
C GLY A 270 -5.98 -23.95 11.05
N ILE A 271 -5.56 -23.71 9.81
CA ILE A 271 -4.14 -23.67 9.42
C ILE A 271 -3.71 -22.29 8.92
N PHE A 272 -2.50 -21.89 9.27
CA PHE A 272 -1.87 -20.64 8.86
C PHE A 272 -0.62 -20.92 8.03
N TRP A 273 -0.53 -20.29 6.87
CA TRP A 273 0.67 -20.33 6.01
C TRP A 273 1.28 -18.94 5.92
N LEU A 274 2.55 -18.84 6.28
CA LEU A 274 3.30 -17.60 6.34
C LEU A 274 4.65 -17.77 5.67
N THR A 275 4.93 -16.94 4.67
CA THR A 275 6.33 -16.66 4.30
C THR A 275 6.86 -15.51 5.14
N ALA A 276 8.14 -15.60 5.54
CA ALA A 276 8.83 -14.60 6.33
C ALA A 276 10.26 -14.40 5.83
N ASN A 277 10.81 -13.19 5.94
CA ASN A 277 12.27 -13.01 5.79
C ASN A 277 13.03 -13.82 6.86
N ALA A 278 14.11 -14.49 6.46
CA ALA A 278 14.78 -15.50 7.27
C ALA A 278 15.43 -14.95 8.56
N HIS A 279 15.81 -13.68 8.57
CA HIS A 279 16.43 -13.00 9.71
C HIS A 279 15.42 -12.39 10.70
N LEU A 280 14.12 -12.39 10.38
CA LEU A 280 13.10 -11.85 11.27
C LEU A 280 12.66 -12.92 12.30
N PRO A 281 12.60 -12.58 13.61
CA PRO A 281 12.40 -13.54 14.68
C PRO A 281 10.91 -13.83 14.93
N TYR A 282 10.23 -14.48 13.98
CA TYR A 282 8.79 -14.79 14.11
C TYR A 282 8.51 -16.09 14.85
N GLU A 283 9.51 -16.94 15.06
CA GLU A 283 9.36 -18.26 15.69
C GLU A 283 8.72 -18.16 17.08
N ALA A 284 9.13 -17.17 17.89
CA ALA A 284 8.57 -16.96 19.23
C ALA A 284 7.10 -16.56 19.20
N VAL A 285 6.70 -15.69 18.26
CA VAL A 285 5.31 -15.24 18.14
C VAL A 285 4.42 -16.34 17.56
N LEU A 286 4.93 -17.11 16.59
CA LEU A 286 4.25 -18.30 16.08
C LEU A 286 4.02 -19.33 17.19
N ALA A 287 5.05 -19.65 17.97
CA ALA A 287 4.97 -20.64 19.06
C ALA A 287 4.01 -20.19 20.18
N GLY A 288 3.93 -18.88 20.45
CA GLY A 288 2.97 -18.34 21.42
C GLY A 288 1.53 -18.29 20.92
N ALA A 289 1.30 -18.21 19.60
CA ALA A 289 -0.02 -18.03 19.00
C ALA A 289 -0.65 -19.34 18.49
N PHE A 290 0.13 -20.37 18.23
CA PHE A 290 -0.31 -21.62 17.61
C PHE A 290 0.14 -22.86 18.40
N ARG A 291 -0.66 -23.93 18.36
CA ARG A 291 -0.35 -25.20 19.06
C ARG A 291 0.80 -25.97 18.41
N GLN A 292 0.92 -25.87 17.09
CA GLN A 292 1.98 -26.51 16.32
C GLN A 292 2.48 -25.54 15.25
N VAL A 293 3.80 -25.45 15.11
CA VAL A 293 4.47 -24.67 14.06
C VAL A 293 5.46 -25.60 13.37
N THR A 294 5.39 -25.69 12.05
CA THR A 294 6.22 -26.58 11.23
C THR A 294 6.89 -25.77 10.13
N PRO A 295 8.22 -25.62 10.15
CA PRO A 295 8.96 -25.08 9.02
C PRO A 295 8.78 -25.99 7.81
N ARG A 296 8.37 -25.42 6.68
CA ARG A 296 8.09 -26.16 5.45
C ARG A 296 9.21 -26.04 4.44
N ALA A 297 9.84 -24.88 4.35
CA ALA A 297 10.93 -24.60 3.43
C ALA A 297 11.73 -23.37 3.86
N ALA A 298 12.95 -23.23 3.33
CA ALA A 298 13.72 -22.00 3.40
C ALA A 298 14.54 -21.83 2.12
N ALA A 299 14.38 -20.71 1.42
CA ALA A 299 15.09 -20.42 0.18
C ALA A 299 15.08 -18.90 -0.09
N ASN A 300 16.08 -18.42 -0.84
CA ASN A 300 16.14 -17.03 -1.33
C ASN A 300 16.01 -15.94 -0.25
N GLY A 301 16.47 -16.22 0.98
CA GLY A 301 16.34 -15.30 2.11
C GLY A 301 14.99 -15.34 2.82
N TYR A 302 14.11 -16.28 2.48
CA TYR A 302 12.80 -16.48 3.11
C TYR A 302 12.70 -17.83 3.81
N LYS A 303 11.84 -17.91 4.82
CA LYS A 303 11.37 -19.12 5.49
C LYS A 303 9.87 -19.24 5.31
N LEU A 304 9.38 -20.46 5.15
CA LEU A 304 7.96 -20.79 5.04
C LEU A 304 7.53 -21.61 6.24
N TYR A 305 6.43 -21.21 6.88
CA TYR A 305 5.86 -21.90 8.03
C TYR A 305 4.41 -22.31 7.76
N GLU A 306 4.08 -23.52 8.21
CA GLU A 306 2.71 -23.97 8.46
C GLU A 306 2.49 -23.92 9.98
N ALA A 307 1.42 -23.29 10.45
CA ALA A 307 1.04 -23.28 11.86
C ALA A 307 -0.42 -23.71 12.05
N ARG A 308 -0.73 -24.42 13.14
CA ARG A 308 -2.06 -24.99 13.42
C ARG A 308 -2.64 -24.42 14.71
N ARG A 309 -3.88 -23.94 14.64
CA ARG A 309 -4.60 -23.35 15.78
C ARG A 309 -5.10 -24.39 16.77
#